data_AF-A0A932VHC3-F1
#
_entry.id   AF-A0A932VHC3-F1
#
_cell.length_a   1.000
_cell.length_b   1.000
_cell.length_c   1.000
_cell.angle_alpha   90.00
_cell.angle_beta   90.00
_cell.angle_gamma   90.00
#
_symmetry.space_group_name_H-M   'P 1'
#
loop_
_entity.id
_entity.type
_entity.pdbx_description
1 polymer ?
#
loop_
_entity_poly.entity_id
_entity_poly.type
_entity_poly.pdbx_seq_one_letter_code
_entity_poly.pdbx_strand_id
1 'polypeptide(L)'
;MRHALMYVGGFERNFRNLTTSSTSFEGTDGQAHPYPEWPSSVDGLRISYMEKHGKKFCAVRVADGKNDVVLKNEMVMVPGEHFGFGTHLSGEPTAIDDSVAIMKMLEDIIKKNIDASDELMLIRTRLKEAMGGKH
;
A
#
# COMPACT_ATOMS: atom_id res chain seq x y z
N MET A 1 -11.26 -2.98 -12.06
CA MET A 1 -10.43 -3.30 -10.91
C MET A 1 -10.26 -2.04 -10.11
N ARG A 2 -10.49 -2.14 -8.81
CA ARG A 2 -10.40 -1.06 -7.85
C ARG A 2 -9.42 -1.46 -6.77
N HIS A 3 -8.44 -0.60 -6.56
CA HIS A 3 -7.39 -0.73 -5.57
C HIS A 3 -7.74 0.10 -4.33
N ALA A 4 -6.99 -0.06 -3.23
CA ALA A 4 -7.12 0.84 -2.09
C ALA A 4 -5.79 1.13 -1.39
N LEU A 5 -5.73 2.33 -0.82
CA LEU A 5 -4.66 2.80 0.05
C LEU A 5 -5.19 2.95 1.47
N MET A 6 -4.46 2.49 2.49
CA MET A 6 -4.88 2.62 3.90
C MET A 6 -3.76 3.19 4.76
N TYR A 7 -4.09 4.21 5.55
CA TYR A 7 -3.18 4.74 6.55
C TYR A 7 -3.05 3.76 7.72
N VAL A 8 -1.81 3.44 8.11
CA VAL A 8 -1.51 2.52 9.21
C VAL A 8 -0.52 3.13 10.22
N GLY A 9 -0.62 4.45 10.44
CA GLY A 9 0.08 5.15 11.51
C GLY A 9 1.38 5.86 11.11
N GLY A 10 2.06 6.40 12.13
CA GLY A 10 3.35 7.07 11.97
C GLY A 10 4.49 6.07 11.77
N PHE A 11 5.34 6.32 10.77
CA PHE A 11 6.38 5.39 10.30
C PHE A 11 7.39 5.03 11.39
N GLU A 12 7.97 6.04 12.03
CA GLU A 12 9.06 5.88 13.00
C GLU A 12 8.64 5.06 14.23
N ARG A 13 7.35 5.06 14.53
CA ARG A 13 6.75 4.38 15.68
C ARG A 13 6.32 2.95 15.34
N ASN A 14 5.80 2.75 14.13
CA ASN A 14 5.08 1.51 13.78
C ASN A 14 5.84 0.58 12.84
N PHE A 15 6.68 1.08 11.92
CA PHE A 15 7.21 0.27 10.82
C PHE A 15 8.06 -0.91 11.29
N ARG A 16 8.90 -0.72 12.31
CA ARG A 16 9.76 -1.78 12.89
C ARG A 16 8.98 -2.97 13.45
N ASN A 17 7.71 -2.78 13.81
CA ASN A 17 6.87 -3.80 14.42
C ASN A 17 5.75 -4.26 13.46
N LEU A 18 5.74 -3.75 12.23
CA LEU A 18 4.72 -4.09 11.24
C LEU A 18 4.92 -5.55 10.78
N THR A 19 3.83 -6.30 10.79
CA THR A 19 3.78 -7.70 10.34
C THR A 19 2.54 -7.91 9.46
N THR A 20 2.45 -9.07 8.81
CA THR A 20 1.25 -9.47 8.06
C THR A 20 0.04 -9.70 8.97
N SER A 21 0.25 -9.96 10.27
CA SER A 21 -0.84 -10.11 11.25
C SER A 21 -1.22 -8.81 11.95
N SER A 22 -0.52 -7.70 11.71
CA SER A 22 -0.87 -6.40 12.30
C SER A 22 -2.26 -5.95 11.84
N THR A 23 -3.08 -5.56 12.80
CA THR A 23 -4.46 -5.04 12.62
C THR A 23 -4.69 -3.69 13.32
N SER A 24 -3.64 -3.08 13.87
CA SER A 24 -3.68 -1.80 14.58
C SER A 24 -2.32 -1.10 14.53
N PHE A 25 -2.29 0.20 14.78
CA PHE A 25 -1.06 1.00 14.94
C PHE A 25 -1.07 1.78 16.27
N GLU A 26 0.10 2.12 16.78
CA GLU A 26 0.26 3.06 17.90
C GLU A 26 0.16 4.50 17.40
N GLY A 27 -0.80 5.24 17.97
CA GLY A 27 -1.05 6.65 17.70
C GLY A 27 -0.07 7.58 18.40
N THR A 28 -0.17 8.88 18.13
CA THR A 28 0.63 9.91 18.82
C THR A 28 0.23 10.08 20.28
N ASP A 29 -0.95 9.62 20.65
CA ASP A 29 -1.46 9.52 22.02
C ASP A 29 -0.92 8.30 22.79
N GLY A 30 -0.11 7.45 22.13
CA GLY A 30 0.44 6.22 22.70
C GLY A 30 -0.57 5.07 22.79
N GLN A 31 -1.78 5.24 22.25
CA GLN A 31 -2.81 4.19 22.25
C GLN A 31 -2.78 3.39 20.95
N ALA A 32 -3.31 2.16 21.01
CA ALA A 32 -3.51 1.34 19.83
C ALA A 32 -4.81 1.72 19.13
N HIS A 33 -4.72 2.04 17.84
CA HIS A 33 -5.86 2.36 16.97
C HIS A 33 -6.05 1.22 15.97
N PRO A 34 -7.24 0.60 15.88
CA PRO A 34 -7.48 -0.46 14.91
C PRO A 34 -7.40 0.09 13.49
N TYR A 35 -6.95 -0.74 12.55
CA TYR A 35 -7.04 -0.42 11.14
C TYR A 35 -8.52 -0.34 10.73
N PRO A 36 -8.90 0.63 9.88
CA PRO A 36 -10.21 0.60 9.24
C PRO A 36 -10.40 -0.69 8.42
N GLU A 37 -11.64 -1.03 8.09
CA GLU A 37 -11.90 -2.11 7.15
C GLU A 37 -11.57 -1.67 5.72
N TRP A 38 -11.05 -2.59 4.91
CA TRP A 38 -10.89 -2.33 3.48
C TRP A 38 -12.26 -2.13 2.82
N PRO A 39 -12.42 -1.17 1.90
CA PRO A 39 -13.69 -0.99 1.20
C PRO A 39 -14.09 -2.27 0.45
N SER A 40 -15.35 -2.69 0.58
CA SER A 40 -15.85 -3.94 -0.02
C SER A 40 -15.77 -3.98 -1.55
N SER A 41 -15.70 -2.80 -2.19
CA SER A 41 -15.52 -2.67 -3.64
C SER A 41 -14.09 -2.95 -4.14
N VAL A 42 -13.13 -3.20 -3.25
CA VAL A 42 -11.72 -3.43 -3.63
C VAL A 42 -11.51 -4.88 -4.07
N ASP A 43 -11.27 -5.05 -5.36
CA ASP A 43 -10.96 -6.33 -6.02
C ASP A 43 -9.53 -6.38 -6.60
N GLY A 44 -8.74 -5.32 -6.39
CA GLY A 44 -7.33 -5.23 -6.76
C GLY A 44 -6.40 -5.14 -5.55
N LEU A 45 -5.24 -4.53 -5.77
CA LEU A 45 -4.24 -4.33 -4.71
C LEU A 45 -4.74 -3.49 -3.52
N ARG A 46 -4.33 -3.92 -2.33
CA ARG A 46 -4.45 -3.23 -1.05
C ARG A 46 -3.06 -2.81 -0.61
N ILE A 47 -2.83 -1.51 -0.46
CA ILE A 47 -1.51 -0.97 -0.11
C ILE A 47 -1.66 -0.18 1.19
N SER A 48 -0.95 -0.60 2.23
CA SER A 48 -0.88 0.19 3.46
C SER A 48 0.27 1.18 3.38
N TYR A 49 0.05 2.38 3.91
CA TYR A 49 1.05 3.43 3.96
C TYR A 49 1.14 4.07 5.35
N MET A 50 2.33 4.58 5.66
CA MET A 50 2.63 5.29 6.90
C MET A 50 3.10 6.71 6.61
N GLU A 51 2.90 7.61 7.57
CA GLU A 51 3.41 8.98 7.52
C GLU A 51 4.76 9.07 8.24
N LYS A 52 5.78 9.57 7.53
CA LYS A 52 7.06 10.00 8.10
C LYS A 52 7.01 11.47 8.51
N HIS A 53 7.96 11.87 9.34
CA HIS A 53 8.21 13.28 9.62
C HIS A 53 8.29 14.12 8.34
N GLY A 54 7.64 15.30 8.38
CA GLY A 54 7.58 16.22 7.24
C GLY A 54 6.48 15.90 6.22
N LYS A 55 5.40 15.21 6.63
CA LYS A 55 4.22 14.88 5.80
C LYS A 55 4.56 14.05 4.55
N LYS A 56 5.54 13.15 4.68
CA LYS A 56 5.91 12.23 3.60
C LYS A 56 5.22 10.90 3.83
N PHE A 57 4.34 10.51 2.90
CA PHE A 57 3.67 9.21 2.95
C PHE A 57 4.52 8.16 2.25
N CYS A 58 4.59 6.96 2.83
CA CYS A 58 5.35 5.86 2.26
C CYS A 58 4.56 4.56 2.31
N ALA A 59 4.57 3.81 1.21
CA ALA A 59 4.03 2.46 1.16
C ALA A 59 4.91 1.53 1.99
N VAL A 60 4.28 0.67 2.79
CA VAL A 60 4.96 -0.23 3.74
C VAL A 60 4.48 -1.68 3.66
N ARG A 61 3.34 -1.94 3.02
CA ARG A 61 2.78 -3.29 2.84
C ARG A 61 1.92 -3.35 1.59
N VAL A 62 1.97 -4.46 0.87
CA VAL A 62 1.19 -4.70 -0.34
C VAL A 62 0.53 -6.07 -0.27
N ALA A 63 -0.77 -6.14 -0.55
CA ALA A 63 -1.51 -7.39 -0.65
C ALA A 63 -2.41 -7.42 -1.89
N ASP A 64 -2.59 -8.61 -2.47
CA ASP A 64 -3.49 -8.86 -3.62
C ASP A 64 -4.57 -9.91 -3.33
N GLY A 65 -4.76 -10.24 -2.04
CA GLY A 65 -5.67 -11.28 -1.58
C GLY A 65 -5.09 -12.71 -1.65
N LYS A 66 -3.96 -12.93 -2.32
CA LYS A 66 -3.23 -14.21 -2.34
C LYS A 66 -1.89 -14.13 -1.62
N ASN A 67 -1.16 -13.04 -1.87
CA ASN A 67 0.08 -12.70 -1.19
C ASN A 67 -0.11 -11.43 -0.36
N ASP A 68 0.68 -11.34 0.69
CA ASP A 68 0.69 -10.23 1.63
C ASP A 68 2.13 -9.99 2.10
N VAL A 69 2.69 -8.88 1.65
CA VAL A 69 4.12 -8.60 1.76
C VAL A 69 4.31 -7.32 2.56
N VAL A 70 4.93 -7.45 3.73
CA VAL A 70 5.49 -6.30 4.46
C VAL A 70 6.82 -5.93 3.80
N LEU A 71 6.96 -4.66 3.42
CA LEU A 71 8.15 -4.18 2.73
C LEU A 71 9.32 -4.08 3.71
N LYS A 72 10.51 -4.51 3.28
CA LYS A 72 11.76 -4.30 4.04
C LYS A 72 12.17 -2.84 3.98
N ASN A 73 11.99 -2.22 2.82
CA ASN A 73 12.26 -0.83 2.54
C ASN A 73 10.97 -0.13 2.10
N GLU A 74 10.54 0.87 2.86
CA GLU A 74 9.33 1.65 2.54
C GLU A 74 9.51 2.45 1.26
N MET A 75 8.46 2.69 0.48
CA MET A 75 8.56 3.44 -0.78
C MET A 75 7.83 4.78 -0.64
N VAL A 76 8.53 5.91 -0.78
CA VAL A 76 7.92 7.26 -0.66
C VAL A 76 6.94 7.47 -1.81
N MET A 77 5.67 7.70 -1.47
CA MET A 77 4.61 7.84 -2.45
C MET A 77 4.60 9.25 -3.05
N VAL A 78 4.53 9.33 -4.38
CA VAL A 78 4.51 10.59 -5.12
C VAL A 78 3.10 10.81 -5.69
N PRO A 79 2.41 11.89 -5.31
CA PRO A 79 1.12 12.27 -5.90
C PRO A 79 1.23 12.45 -7.42
N GLY A 80 0.21 12.07 -8.17
CA GLY A 80 0.23 12.09 -9.63
C GLY A 80 0.92 10.87 -10.27
N GLU A 81 1.99 10.35 -9.66
CA GLU A 81 2.68 9.16 -10.19
C GLU A 81 2.10 7.85 -9.67
N HIS A 82 1.82 7.76 -8.37
CA HIS A 82 1.50 6.48 -7.75
C HIS A 82 0.00 6.26 -7.49
N PHE A 83 -0.78 7.33 -7.41
CA PHE A 83 -2.20 7.23 -7.05
C PHE A 83 -3.07 8.33 -7.69
N GLY A 84 -2.60 8.90 -8.80
CA GLY A 84 -3.30 9.93 -9.57
C GLY A 84 -3.25 11.34 -8.98
N PHE A 85 -3.64 12.34 -9.78
CA PHE A 85 -3.82 13.72 -9.34
C PHE A 85 -5.18 13.90 -8.68
N GLY A 86 -5.25 14.63 -7.55
CA GLY A 86 -6.51 14.94 -6.85
C GLY A 86 -6.99 13.89 -5.84
N THR A 87 -6.31 12.75 -5.74
CA THR A 87 -6.54 11.77 -4.67
C THR A 87 -6.05 12.31 -3.34
N HIS A 88 -6.93 12.30 -2.33
CA HIS A 88 -6.62 12.75 -0.98
C HIS A 88 -6.35 11.54 -0.07
N LEU A 89 -5.15 11.51 0.50
CA LEU A 89 -4.78 10.55 1.54
C LEU A 89 -5.37 11.01 2.88
N SER A 90 -5.92 10.09 3.64
CA SER A 90 -6.58 10.37 4.92
C SER A 90 -6.50 9.16 5.86
N GLY A 91 -7.02 9.31 7.08
CA GLY A 91 -7.18 8.18 8.01
C GLY A 91 -8.14 7.10 7.50
N GLU A 92 -9.06 7.45 6.61
CA GLU A 92 -9.96 6.50 5.95
C GLU A 92 -9.30 5.89 4.69
N PRO A 93 -9.60 4.61 4.36
CA PRO A 93 -9.10 3.99 3.15
C PRO A 93 -9.56 4.71 1.88
N THR A 94 -8.60 4.98 0.98
CA THR A 94 -8.87 5.66 -0.29
C THR A 94 -8.93 4.64 -1.42
N ALA A 95 -10.07 4.54 -2.11
CA ALA A 95 -10.21 3.71 -3.30
C ALA A 95 -9.52 4.36 -4.52
N ILE A 96 -8.78 3.57 -5.31
CA ILE A 96 -8.03 4.02 -6.48
C ILE A 96 -8.43 3.18 -7.70
N ASP A 97 -8.95 3.83 -8.73
CA ASP A 97 -9.38 3.18 -9.97
C ASP A 97 -8.29 3.19 -11.06
N ASP A 98 -7.22 3.97 -10.85
CA ASP A 98 -6.10 4.08 -11.78
C ASP A 98 -5.09 2.93 -11.59
N SER A 99 -5.31 1.83 -12.31
CA SER A 99 -4.40 0.68 -12.30
C SER A 99 -3.02 0.98 -12.91
N VAL A 100 -2.88 2.01 -13.76
CA VAL A 100 -1.57 2.39 -14.33
C VAL A 100 -0.70 3.02 -13.25
N ALA A 101 -1.25 3.94 -12.47
CA ALA A 101 -0.57 4.55 -11.33
C ALA A 101 -0.20 3.49 -10.27
N ILE A 102 -1.10 2.55 -9.99
CA ILE A 102 -0.84 1.46 -9.04
C ILE A 102 0.23 0.48 -9.54
N MET A 103 0.24 0.15 -10.85
CA MET A 103 1.32 -0.64 -11.44
C MET A 103 2.67 0.05 -11.29
N LYS A 104 2.74 1.36 -11.60
CA LYS A 104 3.94 2.17 -11.42
C LYS A 104 4.42 2.17 -9.96
N MET A 105 3.49 2.34 -9.01
CA MET A 105 3.80 2.24 -7.57
C MET A 105 4.43 0.89 -7.21
N LEU A 106 3.83 -0.21 -7.69
CA LEU A 106 4.33 -1.56 -7.42
C LEU A 106 5.72 -1.80 -8.01
N GLU A 107 5.99 -1.30 -9.23
CA GLU A 107 7.31 -1.41 -9.85
C GLU A 107 8.39 -0.67 -9.06
N ASP A 108 8.09 0.50 -8.51
CA ASP A 108 9.04 1.24 -7.69
C ASP A 108 9.22 0.62 -6.29
N ILE A 109 8.16 0.01 -5.73
CA ILE A 109 8.25 -0.84 -4.54
C ILE A 109 9.21 -2.00 -4.78
N ILE A 110 9.08 -2.72 -5.91
CA ILE A 110 9.95 -3.85 -6.28
C ILE A 110 11.40 -3.41 -6.39
N LYS A 111 11.67 -2.30 -7.10
CA LYS A 111 13.03 -1.77 -7.25
C LYS A 111 13.70 -1.47 -5.91
N LYS A 112 12.93 -0.97 -4.92
CA LYS A 112 13.44 -0.68 -3.58
C LYS A 112 13.51 -1.92 -2.66
N ASN A 113 12.83 -3.01 -3.03
CA ASN A 113 12.71 -4.25 -2.24
C ASN A 113 13.21 -5.48 -3.00
N ILE A 114 14.37 -5.37 -3.66
CA ILE A 114 14.92 -6.44 -4.50
C ILE A 114 15.10 -7.77 -3.74
N ASP A 115 15.42 -7.71 -2.44
CA ASP A 115 15.57 -8.89 -1.57
C ASP A 115 14.25 -9.54 -1.11
N ALA A 116 13.11 -8.98 -1.53
CA ALA A 116 11.76 -9.55 -1.36
C ALA A 116 11.03 -9.66 -2.71
N SER A 117 11.82 -9.72 -3.79
CA SER A 117 11.35 -9.62 -5.18
C SER A 117 10.31 -10.67 -5.55
N ASP A 118 10.46 -11.93 -5.15
CA ASP A 118 9.68 -13.03 -5.74
C ASP A 118 8.17 -12.90 -5.49
N GLU A 119 7.75 -12.63 -4.25
CA GLU A 119 6.33 -12.44 -3.93
C GLU A 119 5.76 -11.18 -4.57
N LEU A 120 6.52 -10.07 -4.58
CA LEU A 120 6.11 -8.83 -5.22
C LEU A 120 6.01 -8.99 -6.75
N MET A 121 6.87 -9.79 -7.36
CA MET A 121 6.85 -10.12 -8.78
C MET A 121 5.66 -11.02 -9.15
N LEU A 122 5.25 -11.93 -8.26
CA LEU A 122 4.01 -12.69 -8.42
C LEU A 122 2.78 -11.78 -8.39
N ILE A 123 2.74 -10.83 -7.44
CA ILE A 123 1.69 -9.80 -7.37
C ILE A 123 1.65 -9.00 -8.67
N ARG A 124 2.82 -8.53 -9.15
CA ARG A 124 2.93 -7.76 -10.40
C ARG A 124 2.42 -8.53 -11.61
N THR A 125 2.77 -9.81 -11.73
CA THR A 125 2.32 -10.66 -12.82
C THR A 125 0.80 -10.76 -12.85
N ARG A 126 0.16 -11.05 -11.70
CA ARG A 126 -1.30 -11.15 -11.60
C ARG A 126 -2.01 -9.84 -11.86
N LEU A 127 -1.47 -8.72 -11.37
CA LEU A 127 -2.00 -7.39 -11.69
C LEU A 127 -1.98 -7.15 -13.20
N LYS A 128 -0.86 -7.46 -13.87
CA LYS A 128 -0.71 -7.28 -15.32
C LYS A 128 -1.70 -8.14 -16.10
N GLU A 129 -1.88 -9.40 -15.72
CA GLU A 129 -2.88 -10.30 -16.33
C GLU A 129 -4.30 -9.75 -16.18
N ALA A 130 -4.65 -9.28 -14.98
CA ALA A 130 -5.99 -8.75 -14.72
C ALA A 130 -6.25 -7.41 -15.42
N MET A 131 -5.20 -6.62 -15.70
CA MET A 131 -5.30 -5.41 -16.53
C MET A 131 -5.45 -5.74 -18.03
N GLY A 132 -4.81 -6.80 -18.52
CA GLY A 132 -4.84 -7.20 -19.93
C GLY A 132 -6.01 -8.13 -20.31
N GLY A 133 -6.64 -8.78 -19.34
CA GLY A 133 -7.74 -9.73 -19.54
C GLY A 133 -9.12 -9.12 -19.83
N LYS A 134 -9.19 -7.84 -20.21
CA LYS A 134 -10.41 -7.18 -20.69
C LYS A 134 -10.35 -7.01 -22.21
N HIS A 135 -10.57 -8.10 -22.94
CA HIS A 135 -10.93 -8.08 -24.35
C HIS A 135 -12.13 -9.00 -24.57
#